data_AF-A0A8T4UW98-F1
#
_entry.id   AF-A0A8T4UW98-F1
#
_cell.length_a   1.000
_cell.length_b   1.000
_cell.length_c   1.000
_cell.angle_alpha   90.00
_cell.angle_beta   90.00
_cell.angle_gamma   90.00
#
_symmetry.space_group_name_H-M   'P 1'
#
loop_
_entity.id
_entity.type
_entity.pdbx_description
1 polymer ?
#
loop_
_entity_poly.entity_id
_entity_poly.type
_entity_poly.pdbx_seq_one_letter_code
_entity_poly.pdbx_strand_id
1 'polypeptide(L)' 'MVEFTLTKQVAKHGKQGIIVLPKILEGDLSPGTLVELKIKVLRKALLKPVEVRDE' A
#
# COMPACT_ATOMS: atom_id res chain seq x y z
N MET A 1 17.91 -2.26 -15.13
CA MET A 1 17.32 -1.93 -13.80
C MET A 1 15.83 -1.91 -13.99
N VAL A 2 15.06 -2.64 -13.18
CA VAL A 2 13.61 -2.74 -13.34
C VAL A 2 12.95 -1.76 -12.37
N GLU A 3 12.04 -0.93 -12.87
CA GLU A 3 11.33 0.07 -12.09
C GLU A 3 9.82 -0.15 -12.22
N PHE A 4 9.11 -0.07 -11.11
CA PHE A 4 7.66 -0.22 -11.05
C PHE A 4 7.02 1.01 -10.43
N THR A 5 6.01 1.57 -11.07
CA THR A 5 5.15 2.60 -10.47
C THR A 5 3.81 2.00 -10.12
N LEU A 6 3.47 1.97 -8.83
CA LEU A 6 2.22 1.43 -8.31
C LEU A 6 1.44 2.53 -7.59
N THR A 7 0.17 2.69 -7.96
CA THR A 7 -0.78 3.46 -7.14
C THR A 7 -1.52 2.49 -6.21
N LYS A 8 -1.19 2.53 -4.93
CA LYS A 8 -1.83 1.72 -3.89
C LYS A 8 -2.23 2.58 -2.71
N GLN A 9 -3.36 2.22 -2.10
CA GLN A 9 -3.74 2.77 -0.81
C GLN A 9 -2.93 2.10 0.30
N VAL A 10 -2.41 2.88 1.24
CA VAL A 10 -1.75 2.35 2.43
C VAL A 10 -2.80 1.62 3.27
N ALA A 11 -2.59 0.32 3.49
CA ALA A 11 -3.42 -0.50 4.37
C ALA A 11 -2.92 -0.40 5.81
N LYS A 12 -3.71 -0.88 6.77
CA LYS A 12 -3.35 -0.93 8.19
C LYS A 12 -3.21 -2.37 8.64
N HIS A 13 -2.09 -2.70 9.25
CA HIS A 13 -1.87 -3.97 9.93
C HIS A 13 -1.41 -3.70 11.36
N GLY A 14 -2.31 -3.95 12.32
CA GLY A 14 -2.09 -3.57 13.72
C GLY A 14 -1.89 -2.06 13.87
N LYS A 15 -0.75 -1.67 14.46
CA LYS A 15 -0.34 -0.26 14.62
C LYS A 15 0.47 0.29 13.44
N GLN A 16 0.77 -0.53 12.43
CA GLN A 16 1.62 -0.16 11.31
C GLN A 16 0.79 0.07 10.05
N GLY A 17 1.20 1.08 9.26
CA GLY A 17 0.76 1.22 7.88
C GLY A 17 1.60 0.32 6.97
N ILE A 18 0.97 -0.43 6.08
CA ILE A 18 1.66 -1.33 5.15
C ILE A 18 1.22 -1.03 3.71
N ILE A 19 2.11 -1.25 2.75
CA ILE A 19 1.80 -1.26 1.33
C ILE A 19 1.85 -2.71 0.87
N VAL A 20 0.73 -3.25 0.42
CA VAL A 20 0.65 -4.65 -0.04
C VAL A 20 1.17 -4.74 -1.47
N LEU A 21 2.22 -5.53 -1.66
CA LEU A 21 2.82 -5.77 -2.97
C LEU A 21 2.00 -6.80 -3.77
N PRO A 22 1.72 -6.55 -5.07
CA PRO A 22 1.07 -7.53 -5.93
C PRO A 22 1.93 -8.78 -6.15
N LYS A 23 1.29 -9.95 -6.26
CA LYS A 23 1.99 -11.24 -6.45
C LYS A 23 2.86 -11.31 -7.71
N ILE A 24 2.52 -10.57 -8.76
CA ILE A 24 3.33 -10.49 -9.98
C ILE A 24 4.76 -9.99 -9.73
N LEU A 25 4.99 -9.26 -8.63
CA LEU A 25 6.31 -8.74 -8.26
C LEU A 25 7.06 -9.64 -7.28
N GLU A 26 6.51 -10.80 -6.89
CA GLU A 26 7.11 -11.69 -5.88
C GLU A 26 8.50 -12.20 -6.28
N GLY A 27 8.75 -12.39 -7.58
CA GLY A 27 10.06 -12.81 -8.09
C GLY A 27 11.15 -11.75 -7.85
N ASP A 28 10.82 -10.48 -8.05
CA ASP A 28 11.76 -9.36 -7.88
C ASP A 28 11.81 -8.83 -6.44
N LEU A 29 10.74 -9.05 -5.66
CA LEU A 29 10.55 -8.54 -4.30
C LEU A 29 10.42 -9.69 -3.29
N SER A 30 11.29 -10.69 -3.42
CA SER A 30 11.29 -11.85 -2.53
C SER A 30 11.75 -11.47 -1.10
N PRO A 31 11.35 -12.22 -0.06
CA PRO A 31 11.77 -11.94 1.32
C PRO A 31 13.30 -11.82 1.45
N GLY A 32 13.76 -10.77 2.13
CA GLY A 32 15.20 -10.46 2.26
C GLY A 32 15.75 -9.54 1.17
N THR A 33 14.96 -9.22 0.14
CA THR A 33 15.35 -8.22 -0.87
C THR A 33 15.31 -6.81 -0.27
N LEU A 34 16.44 -6.09 -0.33
CA LEU A 34 16.52 -4.69 0.03
C LEU A 34 16.15 -3.82 -1.18
N VAL A 35 15.18 -2.91 -1.01
CA VAL A 35 14.70 -2.02 -2.07
C VAL A 35 14.67 -0.57 -1.62
N GLU A 36 14.89 0.34 -2.57
CA GLU A 36 14.62 1.76 -2.37
C GLU A 36 13.13 2.04 -2.61
N LEU A 37 12.50 2.79 -1.70
CA LEU A 37 11.10 3.19 -1.83
C LEU A 37 10.99 4.69 -2.10
N LYS A 38 10.40 5.06 -3.25
CA LYS A 38 10.01 6.44 -3.56
C LYS A 38 8.49 6.57 -3.43
N ILE A 39 8.02 7.29 -2.42
CA ILE A 39 6.59 7.44 -2.14
C ILE A 39 6.15 8.86 -2.48
N LYS A 40 5.19 8.99 -3.39
CA LYS A 40 4.48 10.24 -3.67
C LYS A 40 3.07 10.18 -3.10
N VAL A 41 2.78 10.99 -2.08
CA VAL A 41 1.43 11.07 -1.51
C VAL A 41 0.52 11.79 -2.49
N LEU A 42 -0.42 11.04 -3.09
CA LEU A 42 -1.34 11.59 -4.10
C LEU A 42 -2.56 12.28 -3.49
N ARG A 43 -3.17 11.67 -2.46
CA ARG A 43 -4.33 12.21 -1.75
C ARG A 43 -4.45 11.60 -0.36
N LYS A 44 -4.83 12.40 0.64
CA LYS A 44 -5.24 11.88 1.95
C LYS A 44 -6.66 11.34 1.80
N ALA A 45 -6.86 10.03 2.02
CA ALA A 45 -8.19 9.47 2.13
C ALA A 45 -8.83 10.05 3.42
N LEU A 46 -9.63 11.10 3.27
CA LEU A 46 -10.59 11.49 4.31
C LEU A 46 -11.67 10.42 4.32
N LEU A 47 -11.39 9.26 4.92
CA LEU A 47 -12.42 8.29 5.28
C LEU A 47 -13.27 8.95 6.36
N LYS A 48 -14.35 9.62 5.97
CA LYS A 48 -15.44 9.88 6.91
C LYS A 48 -15.98 8.51 7.32
N PRO A 49 -16.23 8.24 8.61
CA PRO A 49 -16.91 7.02 9.01
C PRO A 49 -18.25 6.99 8.26
N VAL A 50 -18.53 5.87 7.60
CA VAL A 50 -19.86 5.59 7.04
C VAL A 50 -20.76 5.42 8.26
N GLU A 51 -21.66 6.38 8.49
CA GLU A 51 -22.77 6.18 9.42
C GLU A 51 -23.64 5.07 8.84
N VAL A 52 -23.52 3.87 9.40
CA VAL A 52 -24.48 2.79 9.16
C VAL A 52 -25.78 3.25 9.81
N ARG A 53 -26.78 3.59 8.99
CA ARG A 53 -28.15 3.69 9.46
C ARG A 53 -28.71 2.28 9.44
N ASP A 54 -28.92 1.73 10.63
CA ASP A 54 -29.75 0.54 10.79
C ASP A 54 -31.19 0.97 10.48
N GLU A 55 -31.74 0.48 9.37
CA GLU A 55 -33.19 0.48 9.09
C GLU A 55 -33.81 -0.81 9.63
#